data_AF-A0A9D5AU67-F1
#
_entry.id   AF-A0A9D5AU67-F1
#
_cell.length_a   1.000
_cell.length_b   1.000
_cell.length_c   1.000
_cell.angle_alpha   90.00
_cell.angle_beta   90.00
_cell.angle_gamma   90.00
#
_symmetry.space_group_name_H-M   'P 1'
#
loop_
_entity.id
_entity.type
_entity.pdbx_description
1 polymer ?
#
loop_
_entity_poly.entity_id
_entity_poly.type
_entity_poly.pdbx_seq_one_letter_code
_entity_poly.pdbx_strand_id
1 'polypeptide(L)'
;MVKTKGWEQEVILCIPHQTTIKYLCKEGGTLIGKHEDIEEKIIDFYGKLMGKAEMNLNGFDIVSMRKGNQVTIEQRNDLIMHVTETEIVKALKYIGDKRAPGIMHKVINGTLANLLPKTLVAKAIRDYRPITCCSTIYKVIS
;
A
#
# COMPACT_ATOMS: atom_id res chain seq x y z
N MET A 1 -15.46 10.95 26.01
CA MET A 1 -14.70 9.71 25.73
C MET A 1 -14.70 9.48 24.22
N VAL A 2 -13.63 9.91 23.54
CA VAL A 2 -13.50 9.79 22.08
C VAL A 2 -12.97 8.38 21.80
N LYS A 3 -13.79 7.52 21.17
CA LYS A 3 -13.32 6.26 20.60
C LYS A 3 -12.54 6.62 19.34
N THR A 4 -11.22 6.50 19.40
CA THR A 4 -10.37 6.54 18.20
C THR A 4 -10.74 5.36 17.31
N LYS A 5 -11.32 5.62 16.15
CA LYS A 5 -11.53 4.60 15.12
C LYS A 5 -10.16 4.17 14.63
N GLY A 6 -9.78 2.94 14.95
CA GLY A 6 -8.62 2.28 14.38
C GLY A 6 -8.79 2.17 12.87
N TRP A 7 -7.66 2.18 12.17
CA TRP A 7 -7.57 2.03 10.72
C TRP A 7 -8.34 0.79 10.25
N GLU A 8 -9.43 0.99 9.50
CA GLU A 8 -10.16 -0.09 8.84
C GLU A 8 -9.35 -0.51 7.60
N GLN A 9 -8.63 -1.63 7.70
CA GLN A 9 -7.99 -2.29 6.57
C GLN A 9 -9.02 -3.23 5.96
N GLU A 10 -9.61 -2.86 4.82
CA GLU A 10 -10.41 -3.79 4.03
C GLU A 10 -9.52 -4.45 2.97
N VAL A 11 -9.58 -5.78 2.85
CA VAL A 11 -8.90 -6.55 1.80
C VAL A 11 -9.91 -6.77 0.67
N ILE A 12 -9.81 -6.02 -0.43
CA ILE A 12 -10.72 -6.16 -1.58
C ILE A 12 -9.95 -6.68 -2.79
N LEU A 13 -10.18 -7.95 -3.11
CA LEU A 13 -9.47 -8.75 -4.12
C LEU A 13 -10.09 -8.59 -5.52
N CYS A 14 -9.31 -8.23 -6.55
CA CYS A 14 -9.77 -8.28 -7.95
C CYS A 14 -8.62 -8.36 -8.99
N ILE A 15 -8.47 -9.47 -9.76
CA ILE A 15 -8.31 -9.64 -11.25
C ILE A 15 -8.54 -11.16 -11.63
N PRO A 16 -8.69 -11.60 -12.91
CA PRO A 16 -9.91 -12.18 -13.48
C PRO A 16 -10.03 -13.72 -13.50
N HIS A 17 -9.07 -14.53 -13.02
CA HIS A 17 -9.21 -16.01 -13.07
C HIS A 17 -8.89 -16.75 -11.76
N GLN A 18 -8.52 -16.05 -10.68
CA GLN A 18 -8.59 -16.61 -9.33
C GLN A 18 -8.67 -15.47 -8.31
N THR A 19 -9.88 -15.15 -7.87
CA THR A 19 -10.19 -13.96 -7.05
C THR A 19 -10.11 -14.21 -5.55
N THR A 20 -9.76 -15.43 -5.11
CA THR A 20 -9.80 -15.79 -3.69
C THR A 20 -8.72 -16.81 -3.36
N ILE A 21 -7.91 -16.51 -2.35
CA ILE A 21 -7.02 -17.48 -1.72
C ILE A 21 -7.90 -18.40 -0.89
N LYS A 22 -8.12 -19.64 -1.36
CA LYS A 22 -8.91 -20.64 -0.63
C LYS A 22 -8.13 -21.33 0.47
N TYR A 23 -6.83 -21.52 0.25
CA TYR A 23 -5.95 -22.18 1.19
C TYR A 23 -4.56 -21.57 1.16
N LEU A 24 -3.89 -21.52 2.31
CA LEU A 24 -2.46 -21.27 2.43
C LEU A 24 -1.79 -22.43 3.15
N CYS A 25 -0.59 -22.79 2.71
CA CYS A 25 0.26 -23.77 3.38
C CYS A 25 1.18 -23.08 4.39
N LYS A 26 1.16 -23.56 5.64
CA LYS A 26 2.06 -23.13 6.73
C LYS A 26 3.44 -23.80 6.61
N GLU A 27 4.43 -23.23 7.30
CA GLU A 27 5.72 -23.88 7.55
C GLU A 27 5.44 -25.12 8.42
N GLY A 28 5.53 -26.32 7.82
CA GLY A 28 5.09 -27.59 8.42
C GLY A 28 4.04 -28.38 7.60
N GLY A 29 3.57 -27.85 6.47
CA GLY A 29 2.69 -28.59 5.54
C GLY A 29 1.19 -28.48 5.85
N THR A 30 0.82 -27.91 6.99
CA THR A 30 -0.59 -27.69 7.37
C THR A 30 -1.27 -26.67 6.45
N LEU A 31 -2.46 -26.99 5.96
CA LEU A 31 -3.29 -26.07 5.18
C LEU A 31 -4.24 -25.29 6.09
N ILE A 32 -4.28 -23.97 5.94
CA ILE A 32 -5.32 -23.10 6.51
C ILE A 32 -6.27 -22.66 5.42
N GLY A 33 -7.58 -22.67 5.70
CA GLY A 33 -8.62 -22.31 4.73
C GLY A 33 -9.72 -21.41 5.28
N LYS A 34 -9.72 -21.11 6.59
CA LYS A 34 -10.64 -20.12 7.16
C LYS A 34 -10.16 -18.73 6.80
N HIS A 35 -11.11 -17.84 6.52
CA HIS A 35 -10.80 -16.48 6.08
C HIS A 35 -9.99 -15.72 7.13
N GLU A 36 -10.39 -15.84 8.40
CA GLU A 36 -9.75 -15.16 9.54
C GLU A 36 -8.31 -15.64 9.72
N ASP A 37 -8.08 -16.95 9.63
CA ASP A 37 -6.74 -17.54 9.74
C ASP A 37 -5.82 -17.10 8.58
N ILE A 38 -6.38 -16.96 7.38
CA ILE A 38 -5.66 -16.50 6.18
C ILE A 38 -5.31 -15.02 6.34
N GLU A 39 -6.26 -14.19 6.76
CA GLU A 39 -6.06 -12.75 6.99
C GLU A 39 -5.00 -12.49 8.06
N GLU A 40 -5.11 -13.15 9.22
CA GLU A 40 -4.12 -13.06 10.30
C GLU A 40 -2.73 -13.45 9.78
N LYS A 41 -2.63 -14.51 8.98
CA LYS A 41 -1.36 -14.96 8.42
C LYS A 41 -0.74 -13.94 7.45
N ILE A 42 -1.56 -13.28 6.65
CA ILE A 42 -1.12 -12.23 5.70
C ILE A 42 -0.59 -11.03 6.49
N ILE A 43 -1.36 -10.56 7.47
CA ILE A 43 -0.99 -9.40 8.31
C ILE A 43 0.27 -9.70 9.11
N ASP A 44 0.38 -10.86 9.75
CA ASP A 44 1.58 -11.26 10.49
C ASP A 44 2.82 -11.33 9.58
N PHE A 45 2.69 -11.96 8.40
CA PHE A 45 3.82 -12.13 7.49
C PHE A 45 4.30 -10.81 6.90
N TYR A 46 3.41 -10.01 6.30
CA TYR A 46 3.80 -8.75 5.67
C TYR A 46 4.03 -7.63 6.69
N GLY A 47 3.33 -7.63 7.82
CA GLY A 47 3.56 -6.69 8.91
C GLY A 47 4.96 -6.81 9.52
N LYS A 48 5.53 -8.01 9.56
CA LYS A 48 6.94 -8.23 9.96
C LYS A 48 7.96 -7.69 8.95
N LEU A 49 7.57 -7.58 7.67
CA LEU A 49 8.42 -6.98 6.63
C LEU A 49 8.33 -5.46 6.62
N MET A 50 7.21 -4.91 7.11
CA MET A 50 7.09 -3.48 7.32
C MET A 50 8.01 -3.06 8.47
N GLY A 51 8.78 -1.99 8.26
CA GLY A 51 9.55 -1.37 9.33
C GLY A 51 8.64 -0.92 10.47
N LYS A 52 9.15 -0.96 11.71
CA LYS A 52 8.45 -0.38 12.86
C LYS A 52 8.78 1.10 12.95
N ALA A 53 7.86 1.90 13.49
CA ALA A 53 8.16 3.27 13.83
C ALA A 53 9.28 3.28 14.87
N GLU A 54 10.42 3.89 14.53
CA GLU A 54 11.59 3.99 15.39
C GLU A 54 11.96 5.46 15.52
N MET A 55 12.13 5.94 16.76
CA MET A 55 12.45 7.35 17.02
C MET A 55 13.91 7.68 16.68
N ASN A 56 14.78 6.66 16.63
CA ASN A 56 16.21 6.80 16.40
C ASN A 56 16.66 5.85 15.30
N LEU A 57 16.53 6.28 14.05
CA LEU A 57 17.00 5.52 12.91
C LEU A 57 18.53 5.68 12.79
N ASN A 58 19.27 4.75 13.39
CA ASN A 58 20.72 4.63 13.23
C ASN A 58 21.06 4.08 11.83
N GLY A 59 20.91 4.90 10.80
CA GLY A 59 21.14 4.46 9.42
C GLY A 59 21.20 5.54 8.35
N PHE A 60 20.93 6.80 8.71
CA PHE A 60 20.94 7.90 7.75
C PHE A 60 22.10 8.84 8.05
N ASP A 61 23.08 8.86 7.14
CA ASP A 61 24.09 9.91 7.16
C ASP A 61 23.44 11.22 6.67
N ILE A 62 22.96 12.02 7.64
CA ILE A 62 22.34 13.32 7.38
C ILE A 62 23.28 14.26 6.61
N VAL A 63 24.59 14.10 6.77
CA VAL A 63 25.59 14.89 6.05
C VAL A 63 25.61 14.46 4.59
N SER A 64 25.58 13.16 4.30
CA SER A 64 25.46 12.65 2.93
C SER A 64 24.11 13.02 2.27
N MET A 65 22.99 12.97 3.00
CA MET A 65 21.69 13.37 2.45
C MET A 65 21.65 14.87 2.09
N ARG A 66 22.26 15.73 2.93
CA ARG A 66 22.32 17.18 2.69
C ARG A 66 23.29 17.58 1.58
N LYS A 67 24.25 16.72 1.22
CA LYS A 67 25.15 16.94 0.07
C LYS A 67 24.45 16.73 -1.27
N GLY A 68 23.33 16.00 -1.30
CA GLY A 68 22.51 15.86 -2.51
C GLY A 68 21.73 17.13 -2.84
N ASN A 69 21.10 17.15 -4.01
CA ASN A 69 20.24 18.26 -4.43
C ASN A 69 19.18 18.54 -3.36
N GLN A 70 19.15 19.79 -2.89
CA GLN A 70 18.16 20.27 -1.94
C GLN A 70 17.07 21.05 -2.68
N VAL A 71 15.88 21.06 -2.11
CA VAL A 71 14.74 21.85 -2.62
C VAL A 71 15.12 23.33 -2.63
N THR A 72 14.98 23.97 -3.80
CA THR A 72 15.24 25.42 -3.95
C THR A 72 14.16 26.24 -3.23
N ILE A 73 14.40 27.55 -3.09
CA ILE A 73 13.42 28.46 -2.49
C ILE A 73 12.13 28.50 -3.33
N GLU A 74 12.25 28.51 -4.65
CA GLU A 74 11.12 28.49 -5.58
C GLU A 74 10.30 27.21 -5.42
N GLN A 75 10.95 26.05 -5.47
CA GLN A 75 10.28 24.77 -5.27
C GLN A 75 9.63 24.65 -3.89
N ARG A 76 10.23 25.26 -2.85
CA ARG A 76 9.61 25.31 -1.52
C ARG A 76 8.33 26.12 -1.54
N ASN A 77 8.32 27.25 -2.23
CA ASN A 77 7.13 28.08 -2.39
C ASN A 77 6.04 27.34 -3.17
N ASP A 78 6.43 26.54 -4.18
CA ASP A 78 5.49 25.68 -4.91
C ASP A 78 4.88 24.60 -4.00
N LEU A 79 5.69 23.97 -3.13
CA LEU A 79 5.23 22.92 -2.20
C LEU A 79 4.26 23.41 -1.13
N ILE A 80 4.29 24.71 -0.80
CA ILE A 80 3.36 25.33 0.17
C ILE A 80 2.21 26.08 -0.52
N MET A 81 2.14 26.05 -1.86
CA MET A 81 1.09 26.72 -2.62
C MET A 81 -0.28 26.10 -2.33
N HIS A 82 -1.32 26.91 -2.38
CA HIS A 82 -2.69 26.45 -2.21
C HIS A 82 -3.10 25.51 -3.35
N VAL A 83 -3.47 24.27 -3.02
CA VAL A 83 -3.94 23.28 -3.99
C VAL A 83 -5.36 23.62 -4.46
N THR A 84 -5.53 23.80 -5.77
CA THR A 84 -6.83 24.11 -6.38
C THR A 84 -7.57 22.86 -6.87
N GLU A 85 -8.90 22.92 -6.94
CA GLU A 85 -9.71 21.83 -7.51
C GLU A 85 -9.31 21.51 -8.96
N THR A 86 -8.93 22.54 -9.73
CA THR A 86 -8.50 22.36 -11.12
C THR A 86 -7.20 21.57 -11.22
N GLU A 87 -6.24 21.80 -10.32
CA GLU A 87 -5.01 21.01 -10.24
C GLU A 87 -5.30 19.56 -9.87
N ILE A 88 -6.20 19.33 -8.91
CA ILE A 88 -6.63 17.97 -8.54
C ILE A 88 -7.23 17.24 -9.75
N VAL A 89 -8.16 17.88 -10.47
CA VAL A 89 -8.79 17.28 -11.65
C VAL A 89 -7.77 17.02 -12.77
N LYS A 90 -6.84 17.96 -13.00
CA LYS A 90 -5.77 17.78 -13.99
C LYS A 90 -4.84 16.63 -13.61
N ALA A 91 -4.43 16.54 -12.35
CA ALA A 91 -3.57 15.46 -11.88
C ALA A 91 -4.27 14.10 -11.95
N LEU A 92 -5.55 14.02 -11.59
CA LEU A 92 -6.36 12.80 -11.74
C LEU A 92 -6.47 12.37 -13.20
N LYS A 93 -6.68 13.30 -14.14
CA LYS A 93 -6.72 13.00 -15.58
C LYS A 93 -5.36 12.58 -16.12
N TYR A 94 -4.27 13.17 -15.61
CA TYR A 94 -2.90 12.84 -16.02
C TYR A 94 -2.50 11.40 -15.68
N ILE A 95 -3.04 10.82 -14.60
CA ILE A 95 -2.75 9.46 -14.18
C ILE A 95 -3.06 8.42 -15.28
N GLY A 96 -4.00 8.70 -16.17
CA GLY A 96 -4.29 7.93 -17.39
C GLY A 96 -4.75 6.48 -17.15
N ASP A 97 -5.22 5.84 -18.22
CA ASP A 97 -5.81 4.49 -18.16
C ASP A 97 -4.78 3.35 -18.06
N LYS A 98 -3.48 3.69 -18.08
CA LYS A 98 -2.38 2.71 -18.01
C LYS A 98 -2.04 2.27 -16.59
N ARG A 99 -2.74 2.79 -15.58
CA ARG A 99 -2.63 2.31 -14.19
C ARG A 99 -3.79 1.36 -13.90
N ALA A 100 -3.55 0.37 -13.04
CA ALA A 100 -4.58 -0.60 -12.66
C ALA A 100 -5.89 0.12 -12.27
N PRO A 101 -7.06 -0.30 -12.79
CA PRO A 101 -8.33 0.33 -12.49
C PRO A 101 -8.63 0.18 -11.00
N GLY A 102 -8.26 1.20 -10.23
CA GLY A 102 -8.63 1.30 -8.83
C GLY A 102 -10.06 1.81 -8.78
N ILE A 103 -11.00 1.01 -8.27
CA ILE A 103 -12.27 1.54 -7.80
C ILE A 103 -11.92 2.57 -6.73
N MET A 104 -12.35 3.82 -6.91
CA MET A 104 -12.22 4.83 -5.88
C MET A 104 -13.24 4.47 -4.78
N HIS A 105 -12.82 3.64 -3.82
CA HIS A 105 -13.63 3.28 -2.67
C HIS A 105 -13.99 4.55 -1.88
N LYS A 106 -15.17 4.56 -1.25
CA LYS A 106 -15.64 5.67 -0.40
C LYS A 106 -14.63 6.01 0.72
N VAL A 107 -13.79 5.06 1.09
CA VAL A 107 -12.70 5.24 2.04
C VAL A 107 -11.48 5.81 1.30
N ILE A 108 -11.35 7.14 1.34
CA ILE A 108 -10.29 7.89 0.64
C ILE A 108 -8.88 7.59 1.20
N ASN A 109 -8.81 7.25 2.49
CA ASN A 109 -7.55 7.00 3.22
C ASN A 109 -7.23 5.50 3.39
N GLY A 110 -8.00 4.61 2.76
CA GLY A 110 -7.80 3.17 2.84
C GLY A 110 -6.62 2.74 1.98
N THR A 111 -5.77 1.86 2.52
CA THR A 111 -4.79 1.12 1.71
C THR A 111 -5.32 -0.28 1.49
N LEU A 112 -5.64 -0.61 0.25
CA LEU A 112 -6.02 -1.97 -0.13
C LEU A 112 -4.73 -2.77 -0.40
N ALA A 113 -4.62 -3.97 0.15
CA ALA A 113 -3.52 -4.88 -0.13
C ALA A 113 -4.00 -6.02 -1.04
N ASN A 114 -3.61 -5.99 -2.30
CA ASN A 114 -3.90 -7.03 -3.28
C ASN A 114 -2.74 -8.03 -3.32
N LEU A 115 -3.04 -9.33 -3.21
CA LEU A 115 -2.02 -10.37 -3.33
C LEU A 115 -2.00 -10.95 -4.74
N LEU A 116 -0.91 -10.73 -5.46
CA LEU A 116 -0.70 -11.34 -6.78
C LEU A 116 0.16 -12.59 -6.68
N PRO A 117 -0.29 -13.74 -7.22
CA PRO A 117 0.54 -14.93 -7.26
C PRO A 117 1.76 -14.71 -8.17
N LYS A 118 2.94 -15.11 -7.70
CA LYS A 118 4.21 -15.09 -8.45
C LYS A 118 4.29 -16.22 -9.47
N THR A 119 3.57 -17.31 -9.24
CA THR A 119 3.58 -18.54 -10.03
C THR A 119 2.16 -19.07 -10.20
N LEU A 120 1.95 -19.95 -11.19
CA LEU A 120 0.65 -20.62 -11.42
C LEU A 120 0.23 -21.55 -10.27
N VAL A 121 1.16 -21.93 -9.40
CA VAL A 121 0.94 -22.87 -8.30
C VAL A 121 1.40 -22.24 -6.99
N ALA A 122 0.83 -21.07 -6.68
CA ALA A 122 1.07 -20.40 -5.40
C ALA A 122 0.36 -21.15 -4.26
N LYS A 123 1.13 -21.56 -3.24
CA LYS A 123 0.60 -22.31 -2.08
C LYS A 123 0.98 -21.66 -0.76
N ALA A 124 2.14 -21.04 -0.69
CA ALA A 124 2.63 -20.36 0.50
C ALA A 124 2.45 -18.85 0.37
N ILE A 125 2.35 -18.14 1.49
CA ILE A 125 2.22 -16.67 1.52
C ILE A 125 3.38 -15.96 0.78
N ARG A 126 4.57 -16.57 0.78
CA ARG A 126 5.78 -16.11 0.10
C ARG A 126 5.65 -16.15 -1.43
N ASP A 127 4.75 -16.97 -1.96
CA ASP A 127 4.48 -17.09 -3.40
C ASP A 127 3.61 -15.94 -3.90
N TYR A 128 3.15 -15.05 -3.03
CA TYR A 128 2.39 -13.87 -3.41
C TYR A 128 3.26 -12.61 -3.33
N ARG A 129 2.95 -11.61 -4.15
CA ARG A 129 3.46 -10.24 -4.02
C ARG A 129 2.33 -9.37 -3.48
N PRO A 130 2.56 -8.61 -2.39
CA PRO A 130 1.63 -7.60 -1.97
C PRO A 130 1.74 -6.43 -2.94
N ILE A 131 0.62 -6.07 -3.54
CA ILE A 131 0.43 -4.80 -4.22
C ILE A 131 -0.46 -3.98 -3.31
N THR A 132 0.14 -3.01 -2.64
CA THR A 132 -0.60 -1.96 -1.97
C THR A 132 -1.20 -1.05 -3.03
N CYS A 133 -2.48 -1.21 -3.33
CA CYS A 133 -3.23 -0.20 -4.05
C CYS A 133 -3.52 0.93 -3.06
N CYS A 134 -2.59 1.87 -3.01
CA CYS A 134 -2.86 3.19 -2.46
C CYS A 134 -3.95 3.86 -3.31
N SER A 135 -4.80 4.66 -2.66
CA SER A 135 -5.90 5.37 -3.33
C SER A 135 -5.35 6.23 -4.48
N THR A 136 -6.21 6.52 -5.47
CA THR A 136 -5.82 7.38 -6.60
C THR A 136 -5.23 8.72 -6.11
N ILE A 137 -5.70 9.21 -4.95
CA ILE A 137 -5.20 10.44 -4.29
C ILE A 137 -3.75 10.27 -3.83
N TYR A 138 -3.38 9.18 -3.17
CA TYR A 138 -1.96 8.96 -2.80
C TYR A 138 -1.05 8.95 -4.03
N LYS A 139 -1.51 8.37 -5.14
CA LYS A 139 -0.76 8.33 -6.41
C LYS A 139 -0.71 9.68 -7.14
N VAL A 140 -1.58 10.63 -6.78
CA VAL A 140 -1.55 12.01 -7.26
C VAL A 140 -0.49 12.81 -6.52
N ILE A 141 -0.32 12.57 -5.22
CA ILE A 141 0.58 13.35 -4.34
C ILE A 141 2.00 12.76 -4.23
N SER A 142 2.21 11.53 -4.72
CA SER A 142 3.49 10.81 -4.69
C SER A 142 4.22 10.87 -6.02
#